data_AF-A0A0J8VF95-F1
#
_entry.id   AF-A0A0J8VF95-F1
#
_cell.length_a   1.000
_cell.length_b   1.000
_cell.length_c   1.000
_cell.angle_alpha   90.00
_cell.angle_beta   90.00
_cell.angle_gamma   90.00
#
_symmetry.space_group_name_H-M   'P 1'
#
loop_
_entity.id
_entity.type
_entity.pdbx_description
1 polymer ?
#
loop_
_entity_poly.entity_id
_entity_poly.type
_entity_poly.pdbx_seq_one_letter_code
_entity_poly.pdbx_strand_id
1 'polypeptide(L)'
;MIKSSDVRGFTLIELVIVIVILGIVAVTAAPRFLDLQHDARKATLAGMKAAMASASEQVYAKSIITGLDRSPSGAVAMNGRSIEVIYGYPKNQYKDVWSELLVGEFGEVPYQDASKYEWMWHNPSPTKDGLYIMPRNFTNKKQNCYVMYRPPTSNTTTNYTLEMVDTGC
;
A
#
# COMPACT_ATOMS: atom_id res chain seq x y z
N MET A 1 43.92 -4.11 -51.29
CA MET A 1 42.98 -5.23 -51.46
C MET A 1 41.91 -5.10 -50.38
N ILE A 2 40.75 -4.54 -50.70
CA ILE A 2 39.62 -4.36 -49.75
C ILE A 2 38.63 -5.50 -50.01
N LYS A 3 38.42 -6.34 -49.00
CA LYS A 3 37.53 -7.50 -49.04
C LYS A 3 36.08 -7.01 -48.95
N SER A 4 35.27 -7.31 -49.97
CA SER A 4 33.83 -7.03 -50.00
C SER A 4 33.13 -7.81 -48.90
N SER A 5 32.48 -7.11 -47.97
CA SER A 5 31.61 -7.70 -46.95
C SER A 5 30.25 -8.02 -47.56
N ASP A 6 29.94 -9.30 -47.67
CA ASP A 6 28.67 -9.81 -48.17
C ASP A 6 27.53 -9.45 -47.19
N VAL A 7 26.73 -8.43 -47.54
CA VAL A 7 25.54 -8.08 -46.76
C VAL A 7 24.46 -9.10 -47.09
N ARG A 8 24.38 -10.15 -46.28
CA ARG A 8 23.29 -11.12 -46.30
C ARG A 8 21.99 -10.38 -45.96
N GLY A 9 21.18 -10.10 -46.99
CA GLY A 9 19.84 -9.53 -46.82
C GLY A 9 18.92 -10.49 -46.08
N PHE A 10 18.11 -9.95 -45.17
CA PHE A 10 17.06 -10.71 -44.46
C PHE A 10 16.03 -11.24 -45.48
N THR A 11 15.62 -12.50 -45.36
CA THR A 11 14.60 -13.05 -46.27
C THR A 11 13.20 -12.56 -45.90
N LEU A 12 12.31 -12.38 -46.88
CA LEU A 12 10.91 -11.98 -46.60
C LEU A 12 10.21 -13.00 -45.68
N ILE A 13 10.53 -14.29 -45.84
CA ILE A 13 9.95 -15.35 -45.00
C ILE A 13 10.46 -15.30 -43.55
N GLU A 14 11.72 -14.94 -43.33
CA GLU A 14 12.25 -14.71 -41.98
C GLU A 14 11.46 -13.62 -41.24
N LEU A 15 11.19 -12.51 -41.92
CA LEU A 15 10.44 -11.41 -41.30
C LEU A 15 9.00 -11.83 -40.97
N VAL A 16 8.35 -12.56 -41.89
CA VAL A 16 6.98 -13.06 -41.70
C VAL A 16 6.89 -14.05 -40.54
N ILE A 17 7.82 -15.00 -40.43
CA ILE A 17 7.82 -15.97 -39.35
C ILE A 17 8.01 -15.28 -37.98
N VAL A 18 8.89 -14.27 -37.90
CA VAL A 18 9.12 -13.53 -36.65
C VAL A 18 7.84 -12.83 -36.17
N ILE A 19 7.13 -12.11 -37.03
CA ILE A 19 5.91 -11.42 -36.63
C ILE A 19 4.78 -12.40 -36.25
N VAL A 20 4.72 -13.57 -36.89
CA VAL A 20 3.74 -14.63 -36.55
C VAL A 20 4.05 -15.20 -35.16
N ILE A 21 5.31 -15.53 -34.88
CA ILE A 21 5.72 -16.03 -33.57
C ILE A 21 5.46 -14.99 -32.48
N LEU A 22 5.85 -13.72 -32.71
CA LEU A 22 5.58 -12.63 -31.78
C LEU A 22 4.07 -12.44 -31.55
N GLY A 23 3.25 -12.61 -32.59
CA GLY A 23 1.79 -12.57 -32.48
C GLY A 23 1.24 -13.65 -31.54
N ILE A 24 1.70 -14.90 -31.65
CA ILE A 24 1.25 -16.01 -30.80
C ILE A 24 1.70 -15.81 -29.34
N VAL A 25 2.95 -15.39 -29.13
CA VAL A 25 3.48 -15.13 -27.78
C VAL A 25 2.75 -13.96 -27.11
N ALA A 26 2.42 -12.90 -27.86
CA ALA A 26 1.72 -11.75 -27.30
C ALA A 26 0.30 -12.10 -26.81
N VAL A 27 -0.46 -12.86 -27.60
CA VAL A 27 -1.84 -13.26 -27.26
C VAL A 27 -1.89 -14.17 -26.03
N THR A 28 -0.90 -15.04 -25.86
CA THR A 28 -0.85 -15.99 -24.73
C THR A 28 -0.25 -15.38 -23.46
N ALA A 29 0.67 -14.41 -23.58
CA ALA A 29 1.30 -13.77 -22.43
C ALA A 29 0.44 -12.66 -21.79
N ALA A 30 -0.35 -11.93 -22.59
CA ALA A 30 -1.09 -10.74 -22.10
C ALA A 30 -2.09 -11.03 -20.97
N PRO A 31 -2.95 -12.07 -21.02
CA PRO A 31 -3.90 -12.36 -19.93
C PRO A 31 -3.18 -12.66 -18.62
N ARG A 32 -2.15 -13.50 -18.66
CA ARG A 32 -1.36 -13.87 -17.49
C ARG A 32 -0.60 -12.69 -16.89
N PHE A 33 -0.11 -11.77 -17.72
CA PHE A 33 0.59 -10.57 -17.25
C PHE A 33 -0.34 -9.61 -16.48
N LEU A 34 -1.63 -9.58 -16.83
CA LEU A 34 -2.63 -8.78 -16.10
C LEU A 34 -2.95 -9.40 -14.72
N ASP A 35 -3.14 -10.71 -14.67
CA ASP A 35 -3.39 -11.44 -13.41
C ASP A 35 -2.24 -11.28 -12.42
N LEU A 36 -0.99 -11.38 -12.91
CA LEU A 36 0.21 -11.19 -12.07
C LEU A 36 0.30 -9.79 -11.46
N GLN A 37 -0.13 -8.74 -12.18
CA GLN A 37 -0.15 -7.39 -11.64
C GLN A 37 -1.20 -7.22 -10.53
N HIS A 38 -2.37 -7.85 -10.71
CA HIS A 38 -3.44 -7.86 -9.71
C HIS A 38 -2.98 -8.60 -8.44
N ASP A 39 -2.41 -9.79 -8.57
CA ASP A 39 -1.88 -10.57 -7.45
C ASP A 39 -0.71 -9.85 -6.76
N ALA A 40 0.18 -9.22 -7.53
CA ALA A 40 1.26 -8.41 -6.97
C ALA A 40 0.71 -7.26 -6.12
N ARG A 41 -0.33 -6.56 -6.60
CA ARG A 41 -0.97 -5.48 -5.85
C ARG A 41 -1.59 -6.00 -4.55
N LYS A 42 -2.32 -7.11 -4.60
CA LYS A 42 -2.87 -7.77 -3.41
C LYS A 42 -1.79 -8.14 -2.40
N ALA A 43 -0.68 -8.70 -2.86
CA ALA A 43 0.46 -9.02 -2.01
C ALA A 43 1.09 -7.78 -1.37
N THR A 44 1.27 -6.68 -2.12
CA THR A 44 1.76 -5.42 -1.56
C THR A 44 0.81 -4.84 -0.51
N LEU A 45 -0.51 -4.92 -0.76
CA LEU A 45 -1.52 -4.47 0.19
C LEU A 45 -1.51 -5.32 1.47
N ALA A 46 -1.26 -6.63 1.35
CA ALA A 46 -1.04 -7.52 2.49
C ALA A 46 0.23 -7.20 3.26
N GLY A 47 1.31 -6.83 2.57
CA GLY A 47 2.51 -6.30 3.19
C GLY A 47 2.22 -5.03 4.01
N MET A 48 1.46 -4.09 3.44
CA MET A 48 1.05 -2.87 4.15
C MET A 48 0.20 -3.18 5.39
N LYS A 49 -0.78 -4.09 5.27
CA LYS A 49 -1.57 -4.56 6.43
C LYS A 49 -0.66 -5.14 7.52
N ALA A 50 0.30 -5.99 7.17
CA ALA A 50 1.22 -6.58 8.13
C ALA A 50 2.11 -5.52 8.80
N ALA A 51 2.59 -4.53 8.04
CA ALA A 51 3.36 -3.40 8.58
C ALA A 51 2.52 -2.59 9.58
N MET A 52 1.25 -2.30 9.26
CA MET A 52 0.36 -1.57 10.16
C MET A 52 0.03 -2.36 11.44
N ALA A 53 -0.17 -3.67 11.33
CA ALA A 53 -0.37 -4.53 12.49
C ALA A 53 0.85 -4.53 13.41
N SER A 54 2.05 -4.72 12.84
CA SER A 54 3.31 -4.71 13.59
C SER A 54 3.56 -3.36 14.29
N ALA A 55 3.34 -2.24 13.60
CA ALA A 55 3.48 -0.92 14.19
C ALA A 55 2.49 -0.70 15.35
N SER A 56 1.24 -1.15 15.18
CA SER A 56 0.22 -1.05 16.22
C SER A 56 0.60 -1.83 17.48
N GLU A 57 1.14 -3.04 17.32
CA GLU A 57 1.62 -3.88 18.42
C GLU A 57 2.83 -3.28 19.14
N GLN A 58 3.77 -2.69 18.41
CA GLN A 58 4.93 -2.00 18.99
C GLN A 58 4.48 -0.81 19.84
N VAL A 59 3.58 0.01 19.30
CA VAL A 59 3.00 1.16 20.02
C VAL A 59 2.23 0.70 21.25
N TYR A 60 1.42 -0.35 21.12
CA TYR A 60 0.67 -0.91 22.24
C TYR A 60 1.58 -1.45 23.35
N ALA A 61 2.65 -2.17 23.02
CA ALA A 61 3.62 -2.65 23.99
C ALA A 61 4.24 -1.50 24.79
N LYS A 62 4.58 -0.38 24.13
CA LYS A 62 5.08 0.82 24.81
C LYS A 62 4.00 1.48 25.66
N SER A 63 2.76 1.53 25.18
CA SER A 63 1.63 2.09 25.91
C SER A 63 1.37 1.38 27.22
N ILE A 64 1.46 0.04 27.26
CA ILE A 64 1.35 -0.75 28.49
C ILE A 64 2.42 -0.32 29.50
N ILE A 65 3.68 -0.19 29.07
CA ILE A 65 4.79 0.22 29.95
C ILE A 65 4.54 1.61 30.54
N THR A 66 3.92 2.51 29.77
CA THR A 66 3.58 3.87 30.21
C THR A 66 2.22 3.99 30.92
N GLY A 67 1.47 2.89 31.07
CA GLY A 67 0.13 2.89 31.70
C GLY A 67 -0.96 3.59 30.88
N LEU A 68 -0.80 3.67 29.55
CA LEU A 68 -1.74 4.31 28.63
C LEU A 68 -2.64 3.32 27.88
N ASP A 69 -2.50 2.01 28.13
CA ASP A 69 -3.25 0.91 27.48
C ASP A 69 -4.77 0.97 27.70
N ARG A 70 -5.23 1.72 28.71
CA ARG A 70 -6.66 1.96 28.97
C ARG A 70 -7.06 3.43 28.93
N SER A 71 -6.15 4.32 28.56
CA SER A 71 -6.44 5.75 28.51
C SER A 71 -7.17 6.11 27.22
N PRO A 72 -8.26 6.92 27.25
CA PRO A 72 -8.94 7.36 26.03
C PRO A 72 -8.08 8.28 25.15
N SER A 73 -7.02 8.86 25.72
CA SER A 73 -6.05 9.69 25.02
C SER A 73 -4.71 9.66 25.74
N GLY A 74 -3.63 9.74 24.99
CA GLY A 74 -2.28 9.86 25.52
C GLY A 74 -1.27 9.94 24.38
N ALA A 75 0.01 9.96 24.72
CA ALA A 75 1.07 9.85 23.73
C ALA A 75 2.23 9.03 24.28
N VAL A 76 2.83 8.22 23.40
CA VAL A 76 4.04 7.44 23.71
C VAL A 76 5.21 7.94 22.87
N ALA A 77 6.39 7.98 23.47
CA ALA A 77 7.61 8.31 22.73
C ALA A 77 8.11 7.09 21.95
N MET A 78 8.21 7.22 20.63
CA MET A 78 8.79 6.24 19.70
C MET A 78 9.80 6.94 18.80
N ASN A 79 11.03 6.42 18.72
CA ASN A 79 12.09 6.97 17.85
C ASN A 79 12.32 8.49 18.03
N GLY A 80 12.20 8.98 19.27
CA GLY A 80 12.35 10.41 19.59
C GLY A 80 11.17 11.29 19.16
N ARG A 81 10.07 10.70 18.67
CA ARG A 81 8.83 11.39 18.29
C ARG A 81 7.68 10.98 19.21
N SER A 82 6.68 11.85 19.33
CA SER A 82 5.50 11.64 20.16
C SER A 82 4.37 11.07 19.32
N ILE A 83 3.98 9.83 19.57
CA ILE A 83 2.92 9.13 18.86
C ILE A 83 1.65 9.20 19.70
N GLU A 84 0.63 9.89 19.20
CA GLU A 84 -0.68 9.92 19.85
C GLU A 84 -1.35 8.54 19.85
N VAL A 85 -1.89 8.15 21.00
CA VAL A 85 -2.53 6.86 21.22
C VAL A 85 -3.94 7.01 21.79
N ILE A 86 -4.78 6.03 21.48
CA ILE A 86 -6.13 5.84 22.01
C ILE A 86 -6.20 4.40 22.51
N TYR A 87 -6.45 4.21 23.81
CA TYR A 87 -6.46 2.92 24.49
C TYR A 87 -5.21 2.07 24.16
N GLY A 88 -4.06 2.75 24.17
CA GLY A 88 -2.75 2.19 23.89
C GLY A 88 -2.39 1.98 22.41
N TYR A 89 -3.32 2.09 21.47
CA TYR A 89 -3.04 1.92 20.04
C TYR A 89 -2.88 3.25 19.32
N PRO A 90 -2.16 3.31 18.18
CA PRO A 90 -2.01 4.54 17.40
C PRO A 90 -3.37 5.18 17.08
N LYS A 91 -3.46 6.50 17.16
CA LYS A 91 -4.63 7.23 16.66
C LYS A 91 -4.78 6.99 15.14
N ASN A 92 -6.01 6.99 14.63
CA ASN A 92 -6.33 6.99 13.19
C ASN A 92 -6.07 8.39 12.59
N GLN A 93 -4.81 8.82 12.60
CA GLN A 93 -4.40 10.08 12.01
C GLN A 93 -3.14 9.83 11.19
N TYR A 94 -3.13 10.15 9.90
CA TYR A 94 -1.92 9.89 9.12
C TYR A 94 -0.77 10.80 9.57
N LYS A 95 -1.03 12.11 9.53
CA LYS A 95 -0.06 13.13 9.92
C LYS A 95 0.36 12.97 11.38
N ASP A 96 1.67 13.02 11.63
CA ASP A 96 2.32 12.97 12.94
C ASP A 96 2.24 11.62 13.68
N VAL A 97 1.36 10.69 13.25
CA VAL A 97 1.22 9.35 13.86
C VAL A 97 1.64 8.28 12.86
N TRP A 98 0.83 7.97 11.85
CA TRP A 98 1.18 6.91 10.90
C TRP A 98 2.31 7.27 9.94
N SER A 99 2.55 8.56 9.68
CA SER A 99 3.73 9.03 8.96
C SER A 99 5.05 8.73 9.68
N GLU A 100 4.99 8.43 10.98
CA GLU A 100 6.15 8.06 11.80
C GLU A 100 6.35 6.55 11.96
N LEU A 101 5.26 5.82 11.76
CA LEU A 101 5.20 4.38 11.97
C LEU A 101 5.42 3.60 10.67
N LEU A 102 5.10 4.20 9.53
CA LEU A 102 5.22 3.59 8.21
C LEU A 102 6.37 4.21 7.42
N VAL A 103 7.00 3.39 6.60
CA VAL A 103 8.08 3.79 5.70
C VAL A 103 7.57 3.68 4.27
N GLY A 104 7.76 4.74 3.48
CA GLY A 104 7.35 4.79 2.08
C GLY A 104 7.04 6.21 1.63
N GLU A 105 6.70 6.36 0.35
CA GLU A 105 6.25 7.62 -0.22
C GLU A 105 4.72 7.70 -0.21
N PHE A 106 4.17 8.57 0.65
CA PHE A 106 2.73 8.69 0.86
C PHE A 106 2.19 10.03 0.40
N GLY A 107 1.11 9.99 -0.39
CA GLY A 107 0.34 11.15 -0.84
C GLY A 107 -1.04 11.23 -0.18
N GLU A 108 -1.56 12.44 0.02
CA GLU A 108 -2.90 12.65 0.58
C GLU A 108 -3.96 12.78 -0.52
N VAL A 109 -5.08 12.08 -0.36
CA VAL A 109 -6.28 12.25 -1.20
C VAL A 109 -7.13 13.44 -0.72
N PRO A 110 -7.70 14.28 -1.62
CA PRO A 110 -7.60 14.25 -3.09
C PRO A 110 -6.49 15.16 -3.65
N TYR A 111 -5.69 15.76 -2.77
CA TYR A 111 -4.92 16.98 -3.04
C TYR A 111 -3.65 16.75 -3.87
N GLN A 112 -3.38 15.52 -4.30
CA GLN A 112 -2.15 15.16 -5.01
C GLN A 112 -2.39 14.23 -6.19
N ASP A 113 -1.50 14.33 -7.18
CA ASP A 113 -1.42 13.40 -8.30
C ASP A 113 -1.03 12.00 -7.78
N ALA A 114 -2.03 11.12 -7.74
CA ALA A 114 -1.91 9.78 -7.16
C ALA A 114 -0.93 8.85 -7.91
N SER A 115 -0.43 9.26 -9.07
CA SER A 115 0.61 8.54 -9.81
C SER A 115 2.01 8.80 -9.25
N LYS A 116 2.21 9.91 -8.52
CA LYS A 116 3.52 10.29 -7.98
C LYS A 116 3.92 9.50 -6.74
N TYR A 117 2.95 9.15 -5.92
CA TYR A 117 3.19 8.47 -4.64
C TYR A 117 3.05 6.96 -4.80
N GLU A 118 3.79 6.21 -3.99
CA GLU A 118 3.64 4.74 -3.91
C GLU A 118 2.34 4.37 -3.19
N TRP A 119 2.04 5.13 -2.13
CA TRP A 119 0.87 4.93 -1.29
C TRP A 119 0.06 6.22 -1.23
N MET A 120 -1.26 6.07 -1.20
CA MET A 120 -2.21 7.14 -1.00
C MET A 120 -2.88 6.92 0.35
N TRP A 121 -3.06 7.98 1.13
CA TRP A 121 -3.83 7.91 2.35
C TRP A 121 -5.04 8.84 2.29
N HIS A 122 -6.10 8.42 2.98
CA HIS A 122 -7.30 9.24 3.15
C HIS A 122 -7.83 9.07 4.56
N ASN A 123 -8.12 10.19 5.20
CA ASN A 123 -8.67 10.21 6.54
C ASN A 123 -9.83 11.23 6.59
N PRO A 124 -11.02 10.86 6.08
CA PRO A 124 -12.13 11.80 5.90
C PRO A 124 -12.62 12.38 7.22
N SER A 125 -12.54 11.62 8.31
CA SER A 125 -12.77 12.09 9.67
C SER A 125 -11.85 11.38 10.68
N PRO A 126 -10.84 12.05 11.27
CA PRO A 126 -9.88 11.43 12.20
C PRO A 126 -10.51 10.92 13.49
N THR A 127 -11.77 11.24 13.77
CA THR A 127 -12.45 10.80 15.00
C THR A 127 -13.57 9.81 14.75
N LYS A 128 -14.04 9.66 13.50
CA LYS A 128 -15.19 8.81 13.16
C LYS A 128 -14.88 7.77 12.09
N ASP A 129 -14.09 8.14 11.09
CA ASP A 129 -13.70 7.28 9.99
C ASP A 129 -12.32 6.65 10.26
N GLY A 130 -12.07 5.48 9.69
CA GLY A 130 -10.75 4.87 9.76
C GLY A 130 -9.71 5.64 8.93
N LEU A 131 -8.44 5.36 9.18
CA LEU A 131 -7.36 5.70 8.27
C LEU A 131 -7.36 4.70 7.12
N TYR A 132 -7.46 5.18 5.89
CA TYR A 132 -7.37 4.36 4.69
C TYR A 132 -6.01 4.52 4.05
N ILE A 133 -5.33 3.41 3.76
CA ILE A 133 -4.09 3.35 2.96
C ILE A 133 -4.38 2.57 1.68
N MET A 134 -4.05 3.15 0.55
CA MET A 134 -4.34 2.69 -0.79
C MET A 134 -3.04 2.63 -1.61
N PRO A 135 -2.87 1.70 -2.55
CA PRO A 135 -1.70 1.72 -3.43
C PRO A 135 -1.81 2.84 -4.47
N ARG A 136 -0.71 3.09 -5.19
CA ARG A 136 -0.63 4.07 -6.30
C ARG A 136 -1.84 3.98 -7.25
N ASN A 137 -2.30 5.15 -7.71
CA ASN A 137 -3.48 5.34 -8.58
C ASN A 137 -4.86 5.04 -7.95
N PHE A 138 -4.92 4.67 -6.68
CA PHE A 138 -6.18 4.57 -5.93
C PHE A 138 -6.36 5.79 -5.03
N THR A 139 -7.48 6.46 -5.19
CA THR A 139 -7.78 7.73 -4.50
C THR A 139 -9.09 7.69 -3.73
N ASN A 140 -9.86 6.61 -3.79
CA ASN A 140 -11.15 6.56 -3.11
C ASN A 140 -11.46 5.15 -2.60
N LYS A 141 -12.04 5.06 -1.39
CA LYS A 141 -12.56 3.81 -0.83
C LYS A 141 -13.56 3.08 -1.75
N LYS A 142 -14.27 3.80 -2.63
CA LYS A 142 -15.18 3.21 -3.64
C LYS A 142 -14.47 2.33 -4.67
N GLN A 143 -13.15 2.44 -4.80
CA GLN A 143 -12.34 1.60 -5.68
C GLN A 143 -11.93 0.28 -5.02
N ASN A 144 -12.33 0.02 -3.77
CA ASN A 144 -12.18 -1.29 -3.10
C ASN A 144 -10.76 -1.90 -3.14
N CYS A 145 -9.72 -1.06 -3.06
CA CYS A 145 -8.33 -1.51 -2.94
C CYS A 145 -7.63 -0.70 -1.84
N TYR A 146 -7.78 -1.12 -0.59
CA TYR A 146 -7.22 -0.41 0.57
C TYR A 146 -7.06 -1.30 1.80
N VAL A 147 -6.23 -0.83 2.73
CA VAL A 147 -6.22 -1.25 4.13
C VAL A 147 -6.85 -0.12 4.95
N MET A 148 -7.79 -0.45 5.84
CA MET A 148 -8.41 0.48 6.76
C MET A 148 -8.02 0.14 8.19
N TYR A 149 -7.56 1.15 8.94
CA TYR A 149 -7.25 1.07 10.35
C TYR A 149 -8.20 1.92 11.21
N ARG A 150 -8.64 1.38 12.35
CA ARG A 150 -9.36 2.13 13.39
C ARG A 150 -8.89 1.71 14.79
N PRO A 151 -8.52 2.66 15.67
CA PRO A 151 -8.20 2.33 17.05
C PRO A 151 -9.45 1.85 17.82
N PRO A 152 -9.27 1.28 19.02
CA PRO A 152 -10.41 0.95 19.85
C PRO A 152 -11.21 2.18 20.28
N THR A 153 -12.49 1.98 20.59
CA THR A 153 -13.43 3.07 20.93
C THR A 153 -13.78 3.11 22.42
N SER A 154 -13.35 2.14 23.20
CA SER A 154 -13.57 2.08 24.65
C SER A 154 -12.40 1.38 25.35
N ASN A 155 -12.32 1.53 26.67
CA ASN A 155 -11.35 0.81 27.52
C ASN A 155 -11.70 -0.67 27.74
N THR A 156 -12.87 -1.12 27.28
CA THR A 156 -13.33 -2.51 27.37
C THR A 156 -13.13 -3.29 26.07
N THR A 157 -13.10 -2.60 24.94
CA THR A 157 -12.70 -3.17 23.64
C THR A 157 -11.22 -2.91 23.46
N THR A 158 -10.38 -3.91 23.66
CA THR A 158 -8.91 -3.76 23.60
C THR A 158 -8.33 -4.05 22.21
N ASN A 159 -9.18 -4.18 21.20
CA ASN A 159 -8.75 -4.57 19.85
C ASN A 159 -8.98 -3.41 18.88
N TYR A 160 -7.93 -3.06 18.13
CA TYR A 160 -8.05 -2.20 16.95
C TYR A 160 -8.70 -2.98 15.80
N THR A 161 -9.25 -2.26 14.83
CA THR A 161 -9.76 -2.84 13.58
C THR A 161 -8.74 -2.61 12.48
N LEU A 162 -8.37 -3.68 11.77
CA LEU A 162 -7.50 -3.61 10.60
C LEU A 162 -8.06 -4.50 9.49
N GLU A 163 -8.74 -3.88 8.55
CA GLU A 163 -9.44 -4.54 7.45
C GLU A 163 -8.69 -4.30 6.14
N MET A 164 -8.67 -5.31 5.27
CA MET A 164 -8.22 -5.15 3.90
C MET A 164 -9.40 -5.42 2.98
N VAL A 165 -9.57 -4.53 2.01
CA VAL A 165 -10.49 -4.70 0.89
C VAL A 165 -9.67 -4.70 -0.39
N ASP A 166 -9.75 -5.77 -1.16
CA ASP A 166 -8.89 -6.01 -2.32
C ASP A 166 -9.65 -6.35 -3.61
N THR A 167 -10.98 -6.28 -3.58
CA THR A 167 -11.85 -6.67 -4.70
C THR A 167 -11.77 -5.73 -5.90
N GLY A 168 -11.29 -4.50 -5.71
CA GLY A 168 -11.01 -3.56 -6.79
C GLY A 168 -9.52 -3.29 -6.99
N CYS A 169 -8.64 -4.02 -6.28
CA CYS A 169 -7.26 -4.14 -6.72
C CYS A 169 -7.25 -4.88 -8.07
#